data_AF-A0A7Y4ZL62-F1
#
_entry.id   AF-A0A7Y4ZL62-F1
#
_cell.length_a   1.000
_cell.length_b   1.000
_cell.length_c   1.000
_cell.angle_alpha   90.00
_cell.angle_beta   90.00
_cell.angle_gamma   90.00
#
_symmetry.space_group_name_H-M   'P 1'
#
loop_
_entity.id
_entity.type
_entity.pdbx_description
1 polymer ?
#
loop_
_entity_poly.entity_id
_entity_poly.type
_entity_poly.pdbx_seq_one_letter_code
_entity_poly.pdbx_strand_id
1 'polypeptide(L)'
;MSSDPHEDSDPALTLLRDALARQDGEDLARALLLATLPPVPSGDRAPVLALALEASWHTLHEDIARALQVHRDPRTVPALARAARTKHAYLAYDDSHAFARKCIWAMADVGTTEAHAHLQELAQEADPEIAGYARRRLARWDEERGRKGA
;
A
#
# COMPACT_ATOMS: atom_id res chain seq x y z
N MET A 1 39.45 11.09 1.15
CA MET A 1 38.17 10.61 0.59
C MET A 1 37.10 10.96 1.59
N SER A 2 36.43 12.11 1.39
CA SER A 2 35.29 12.51 2.21
C SER A 2 34.08 11.84 1.59
N SER A 3 33.55 10.81 2.24
CA SER A 3 32.25 10.26 1.87
C SER A 3 31.20 11.31 2.21
N ASP A 4 30.45 11.75 1.21
CA ASP A 4 29.34 12.69 1.39
C ASP A 4 28.22 11.95 2.15
N PRO A 5 27.75 12.43 3.32
CA PRO A 5 26.71 11.75 4.11
C PRO A 5 25.37 11.62 3.36
N HIS A 6 25.22 12.24 2.18
CA HIS A 6 24.06 12.13 1.32
C HIS A 6 24.07 10.95 0.34
N GLU A 7 25.19 10.25 0.13
CA GLU A 7 25.25 9.16 -0.87
C GLU A 7 24.54 7.87 -0.44
N ASP A 8 24.21 7.69 0.85
CA ASP A 8 23.60 6.47 1.39
C ASP A 8 22.14 6.65 1.88
N SER A 9 21.55 7.84 1.74
CA SER A 9 20.18 8.10 2.19
C SER A 9 19.17 7.91 1.05
N ASP A 10 18.15 7.06 1.26
CA ASP A 10 17.05 6.89 0.31
C ASP A 10 16.22 8.19 0.20
N PRO A 11 16.29 8.95 -0.92
CA PRO A 11 15.62 10.24 -1.02
C PRO A 11 14.11 10.11 -0.95
N ALA A 12 13.55 9.00 -1.42
CA ALA A 12 12.11 8.75 -1.32
C ALA A 12 11.68 8.56 0.13
N LEU A 13 12.50 7.85 0.93
CA LEU A 13 12.23 7.62 2.34
C LEU A 13 12.33 8.92 3.16
N THR A 14 13.32 9.76 2.87
CA THR A 14 13.46 11.08 3.49
C THR A 14 12.23 11.95 3.20
N LEU A 15 11.86 12.08 1.93
CA LEU A 15 10.68 12.86 1.52
C LEU A 15 9.37 12.31 2.12
N LEU A 16 9.20 10.98 2.17
CA LEU A 16 8.02 10.37 2.80
C LEU A 16 7.89 10.77 4.27
N ARG A 17 9.00 10.71 5.03
CA ARG A 17 9.02 11.08 6.46
C ARG A 17 8.74 12.56 6.67
N ASP A 18 9.37 13.42 5.86
CA ASP A 18 9.19 14.87 5.97
C ASP A 18 7.77 15.30 5.60
N ALA A 19 7.17 14.67 4.59
CA ALA A 19 5.79 14.91 4.19
C ALA A 19 4.81 14.48 5.29
N LEU A 20 5.02 13.31 5.91
CA LEU A 20 4.21 12.86 7.05
C LEU A 20 4.31 13.78 8.26
N ALA A 21 5.53 14.23 8.59
CA ALA A 21 5.75 15.13 9.73
C ALA A 21 5.09 16.50 9.54
N ARG A 22 5.08 17.01 8.30
CA ARG A 22 4.49 18.31 7.95
C ARG A 22 3.04 18.22 7.48
N GLN A 23 2.50 17.01 7.30
CA GLN A 23 1.21 16.76 6.65
C GLN A 23 1.10 17.45 5.28
N ASP A 24 2.18 17.36 4.50
CA ASP A 24 2.33 18.03 3.21
C ASP A 24 1.97 17.07 2.07
N GLY A 25 0.82 17.31 1.43
CA GLY A 25 0.31 16.48 0.34
C GLY A 25 1.13 16.60 -0.94
N GLU A 26 1.76 17.74 -1.20
CA GLU A 26 2.58 17.93 -2.39
C GLU A 26 3.90 17.18 -2.25
N ASP A 27 4.55 17.30 -1.09
CA ASP A 27 5.77 16.55 -0.80
C ASP A 27 5.51 15.05 -0.76
N LEU A 28 4.35 14.61 -0.24
CA LEU A 28 3.94 13.21 -0.29
C LEU A 28 3.77 12.72 -1.74
N ALA A 29 3.13 13.51 -2.60
CA ALA A 29 2.98 13.18 -4.02
C ALA A 29 4.35 13.04 -4.71
N ARG A 30 5.29 13.95 -4.44
CA ARG A 30 6.66 13.86 -4.97
C ARG A 30 7.39 12.63 -4.44
N ALA A 31 7.23 12.31 -3.15
CA ALA A 31 7.82 11.12 -2.55
C ALA A 31 7.30 9.82 -3.21
N LEU A 32 6.00 9.75 -3.53
CA LEU A 32 5.39 8.59 -4.18
C LEU A 32 5.89 8.34 -5.61
N LEU A 33 6.24 9.39 -6.36
CA LEU A 33 6.87 9.25 -7.67
C LEU A 33 8.22 8.50 -7.58
N LEU A 34 8.97 8.73 -6.49
CA LEU A 34 10.25 8.07 -6.24
C LEU A 34 10.07 6.69 -5.58
N ALA A 35 9.02 6.51 -4.77
CA ALA A 35 8.79 5.30 -4.01
C ALA A 35 8.51 4.06 -4.88
N THR A 36 8.17 4.24 -6.16
CA THR A 36 7.99 3.15 -7.15
C THR A 36 9.30 2.68 -7.80
N LEU A 37 10.39 3.43 -7.64
CA LEU A 37 11.72 2.99 -8.05
C LEU A 37 12.20 1.88 -7.09
N PRO A 38 13.12 0.98 -7.53
CA PRO A 38 13.73 0.02 -6.62
C PRO A 38 14.30 0.70 -5.36
N PRO A 39 14.10 0.15 -4.16
CA PRO A 39 14.70 0.69 -2.95
C PRO A 39 16.23 0.55 -3.00
N VAL A 40 16.93 1.51 -2.41
CA VAL A 40 18.36 1.38 -2.13
C VAL A 40 18.56 0.49 -0.88
N PRO A 41 19.73 -0.12 -0.65
CA PRO A 41 19.93 -1.10 0.43
C PRO A 41 19.55 -0.62 1.84
N SER A 42 19.64 0.69 2.10
CA SER A 42 19.29 1.34 3.37
C SER A 42 17.83 1.85 3.44
N GLY A 43 17.08 1.74 2.35
CA GLY A 43 15.78 2.39 2.13
C GLY A 43 14.58 1.50 2.42
N ASP A 44 14.17 1.42 3.70
CA ASP A 44 12.95 0.70 4.08
C ASP A 44 11.70 1.61 4.03
N ARG A 45 11.08 1.66 2.84
CA ARG A 45 9.93 2.53 2.55
C ARG A 45 8.60 1.96 3.01
N ALA A 46 8.47 0.63 3.07
CA ALA A 46 7.19 -0.04 3.25
C ALA A 46 6.46 0.34 4.56
N PRO A 47 7.13 0.38 5.74
CA PRO A 47 6.48 0.82 6.98
C PRO A 47 6.00 2.27 6.92
N VAL A 48 6.76 3.16 6.26
CA VAL A 48 6.40 4.58 6.15
C VAL A 48 5.23 4.78 5.19
N LEU A 49 5.21 4.03 4.08
CA LEU A 49 4.05 3.98 3.17
C LEU A 49 2.79 3.44 3.86
N ALA A 50 2.92 2.43 4.74
CA ALA A 50 1.79 1.92 5.51
C ALA A 50 1.23 2.98 6.46
N LEU A 51 2.08 3.79 7.12
CA LEU A 51 1.64 4.93 7.93
C LEU A 51 0.92 5.99 7.09
N ALA A 52 1.45 6.31 5.90
CA ALA A 52 0.79 7.25 4.98
C ALA A 52 -0.57 6.72 4.52
N LEU A 53 -0.71 5.42 4.26
CA LEU A 53 -1.98 4.82 3.83
C LEU A 53 -3.13 5.07 4.84
N GLU A 54 -2.82 5.15 6.13
CA GLU A 54 -3.81 5.33 7.18
C GLU A 54 -4.09 6.80 7.52
N ALA A 55 -3.28 7.72 7.00
CA ALA A 55 -3.40 9.14 7.28
C ALA A 55 -4.62 9.76 6.57
N SER A 56 -5.38 10.59 7.26
CA SER A 56 -6.62 11.18 6.75
C SER A 56 -6.46 12.56 6.11
N TRP A 57 -5.27 13.16 6.17
CA TRP A 57 -5.01 14.56 5.77
C TRP A 57 -4.76 14.74 4.26
N HIS A 58 -4.67 13.66 3.48
CA HIS A 58 -4.45 13.70 2.03
C HIS A 58 -5.48 12.86 1.25
N THR A 59 -5.34 12.83 -0.07
CA THR A 59 -6.18 12.04 -0.99
C THR A 59 -5.39 11.02 -1.82
N LEU A 60 -4.11 10.79 -1.49
CA LEU A 60 -3.16 9.95 -2.25
C LEU A 60 -3.24 8.45 -1.93
N HIS A 61 -4.27 8.01 -1.20
CA HIS A 61 -4.42 6.64 -0.70
C HIS A 61 -4.30 5.56 -1.77
N GLU A 62 -4.86 5.82 -2.94
CA GLU A 62 -4.78 4.89 -4.06
C GLU A 62 -3.36 4.71 -4.63
N ASP A 63 -2.58 5.80 -4.69
CA ASP A 63 -1.19 5.75 -5.14
C ASP A 63 -0.31 5.07 -4.10
N ILE A 64 -0.59 5.28 -2.82
CA ILE A 64 0.09 4.59 -1.72
C ILE A 64 -0.19 3.09 -1.79
N ALA A 65 -1.44 2.67 -1.98
CA ALA A 65 -1.79 1.26 -2.14
C ALA A 65 -1.06 0.61 -3.34
N ARG A 66 -0.92 1.34 -4.46
CA ARG A 66 -0.12 0.90 -5.61
C ARG A 66 1.36 0.77 -5.28
N ALA A 67 1.94 1.73 -4.55
CA ALA A 67 3.33 1.64 -4.11
C ALA A 67 3.54 0.40 -3.21
N LEU A 68 2.67 0.18 -2.22
CA LEU A 68 2.73 -0.98 -1.34
C LEU A 68 2.63 -2.33 -2.10
N GLN A 69 1.83 -2.39 -3.16
CA GLN A 69 1.78 -3.56 -4.05
C GLN A 69 3.11 -3.84 -4.77
N VAL A 70 3.90 -2.82 -5.07
CA VAL A 70 5.24 -2.98 -5.65
C VAL A 70 6.22 -3.50 -4.59
N HIS A 71 6.15 -2.96 -3.37
CA HIS A 71 7.04 -3.37 -2.26
C HIS A 71 6.76 -4.78 -1.76
N ARG A 72 5.50 -5.23 -1.78
CA ARG A 72 5.05 -6.58 -1.35
C ARG A 72 5.52 -6.97 0.06
N ASP A 73 5.70 -5.99 0.93
CA ASP A 73 6.25 -6.22 2.26
C ASP A 73 5.18 -6.78 3.22
N PRO A 74 5.41 -7.93 3.86
CA PRO A 74 4.51 -8.53 4.84
C PRO A 74 4.02 -7.58 5.94
N ARG A 75 4.88 -6.66 6.40
CA ARG A 75 4.57 -5.73 7.51
C ARG A 75 3.44 -4.74 7.18
N THR A 76 3.08 -4.64 5.91
CA THR A 76 2.07 -3.70 5.41
C THR A 76 0.66 -4.30 5.37
N VAL A 77 0.54 -5.62 5.54
CA VAL A 77 -0.73 -6.36 5.45
C VAL A 77 -1.79 -5.83 6.43
N PRO A 78 -1.49 -5.60 7.73
CA PRO A 78 -2.49 -5.07 8.65
C PRO A 78 -3.04 -3.70 8.23
N ALA A 79 -2.18 -2.81 7.72
CA ALA A 79 -2.59 -1.48 7.26
C ALA A 79 -3.46 -1.57 6.01
N LEU A 80 -3.08 -2.42 5.03
CA LEU A 80 -3.88 -2.66 3.82
C LEU A 80 -5.25 -3.26 4.16
N ALA A 81 -5.33 -4.17 5.12
CA ALA A 81 -6.58 -4.80 5.54
C ALA A 81 -7.55 -3.80 6.19
N ARG A 82 -7.03 -2.87 7.02
CA ARG A 82 -7.83 -1.78 7.59
C ARG A 82 -8.25 -0.80 6.50
N ALA A 83 -7.32 -0.37 5.66
CA ALA A 83 -7.57 0.57 4.56
C ALA A 83 -8.63 0.08 3.57
N ALA A 84 -8.68 -1.23 3.27
CA ALA A 84 -9.71 -1.82 2.40
C ALA A 84 -11.15 -1.62 2.93
N ARG A 85 -11.32 -1.36 4.23
CA ARG A 85 -12.61 -1.13 4.90
C ARG A 85 -12.85 0.34 5.22
N THR A 86 -11.83 1.19 5.06
CA THR A 86 -11.91 2.61 5.37
C THR A 86 -12.68 3.35 4.29
N LYS A 87 -13.65 4.16 4.69
CA LYS A 87 -14.38 5.07 3.80
C LYS A 87 -13.82 6.48 3.97
N HIS A 88 -13.18 7.00 2.92
CA HIS A 88 -12.77 8.40 2.88
C HIS A 88 -13.88 9.25 2.28
N ALA A 89 -14.15 10.42 2.87
CA ALA A 89 -15.22 11.31 2.40
C ALA A 89 -15.04 11.74 0.93
N TYR A 90 -13.79 11.92 0.48
CA TYR A 90 -13.49 12.27 -0.91
C TYR A 90 -13.70 11.12 -1.90
N LEU A 91 -13.89 9.88 -1.40
CA LEU A 91 -14.21 8.69 -2.19
C LEU A 91 -15.68 8.27 -2.05
N ALA A 92 -16.54 9.07 -1.40
CA ALA A 92 -17.91 8.68 -1.11
C ALA A 92 -18.77 8.43 -2.37
N TYR A 93 -18.36 8.98 -3.52
CA TYR A 93 -19.01 8.80 -4.82
C TYR A 93 -18.29 7.77 -5.71
N ASP A 94 -17.32 7.02 -5.18
CA ASP A 94 -16.65 5.94 -5.90
C ASP A 94 -17.44 4.64 -5.77
N ASP A 95 -18.42 4.48 -6.66
CA ASP A 95 -19.25 3.26 -6.76
C ASP A 95 -18.42 1.99 -7.02
N SER A 96 -17.18 2.13 -7.52
CA SER A 96 -16.32 0.99 -7.87
C SER A 96 -15.44 0.50 -6.73
N HIS A 97 -15.42 1.22 -5.60
CA HIS A 97 -14.53 0.95 -4.47
C HIS A 97 -13.07 0.74 -4.92
N ALA A 98 -12.59 1.60 -5.83
CA ALA A 98 -11.29 1.46 -6.47
C ALA A 98 -10.14 1.44 -5.46
N PHE A 99 -10.26 2.22 -4.38
CA PHE A 99 -9.29 2.18 -3.29
C PHE A 99 -9.25 0.82 -2.58
N ALA A 100 -10.40 0.29 -2.16
CA ALA A 100 -10.48 -1.03 -1.51
C ALA A 100 -9.96 -2.13 -2.44
N ARG A 101 -10.29 -2.06 -3.73
CA ARG A 101 -9.74 -2.94 -4.76
C ARG A 101 -8.22 -2.89 -4.78
N LYS A 102 -7.60 -1.71 -4.79
CA LYS A 102 -6.14 -1.57 -4.77
C LYS A 102 -5.52 -2.18 -3.52
N CYS A 103 -6.11 -1.98 -2.34
CA CYS A 103 -5.65 -2.61 -1.10
C CYS A 103 -5.73 -4.14 -1.16
N ILE A 104 -6.83 -4.70 -1.68
CA ILE A 104 -7.03 -6.15 -1.85
C ILE A 104 -5.98 -6.75 -2.79
N TRP A 105 -5.69 -6.08 -3.91
CA TRP A 105 -4.66 -6.54 -4.85
C TRP A 105 -3.27 -6.48 -4.24
N ALA A 106 -2.95 -5.40 -3.52
CA ALA A 106 -1.69 -5.26 -2.80
C ALA A 106 -1.48 -6.40 -1.80
N MET A 107 -2.48 -6.71 -0.95
CA MET A 107 -2.40 -7.85 -0.01
C MET A 107 -2.20 -9.18 -0.74
N ALA A 108 -2.92 -9.40 -1.84
CA ALA A 108 -2.81 -10.65 -2.59
C ALA A 108 -1.42 -10.85 -3.23
N ASP A 109 -0.79 -9.76 -3.68
CA ASP A 109 0.57 -9.76 -4.22
C ASP A 109 1.65 -9.78 -3.09
N VAL A 110 1.34 -9.38 -1.85
CA VAL A 110 2.20 -9.69 -0.68
C VAL A 110 2.29 -11.21 -0.48
N GLY A 111 1.14 -11.90 -0.47
CA GLY A 111 1.09 -13.36 -0.62
C GLY A 111 1.37 -14.18 0.64
N THR A 112 1.42 -13.57 1.82
CA THR A 112 1.60 -14.29 3.10
C THR A 112 0.33 -15.01 3.55
N THR A 113 0.46 -15.94 4.51
CA THR A 113 -0.69 -16.58 5.17
C THR A 113 -1.60 -15.56 5.86
N GLU A 114 -1.03 -14.51 6.45
CA GLU A 114 -1.79 -13.40 7.04
C GLU A 114 -2.61 -12.64 5.98
N ALA A 115 -1.99 -12.33 4.83
CA ALA A 115 -2.70 -11.69 3.73
C ALA A 115 -3.84 -12.56 3.21
N HIS A 116 -3.62 -13.87 3.10
CA HIS A 116 -4.66 -14.83 2.71
C HIS A 116 -5.83 -14.82 3.70
N ALA A 117 -5.55 -14.85 5.01
CA ALA A 117 -6.59 -14.81 6.05
C ALA A 117 -7.46 -13.54 5.95
N HIS A 118 -6.85 -12.36 5.80
CA HIS A 118 -7.61 -11.13 5.63
C HIS A 118 -8.43 -11.09 4.33
N LEU A 119 -7.94 -11.70 3.25
CA LEU A 119 -8.73 -11.85 2.02
C LEU A 119 -9.94 -12.77 2.23
N GLN A 120 -9.81 -13.83 3.04
CA GLN A 120 -10.95 -14.69 3.38
C GLN A 120 -12.01 -13.93 4.19
N GLU A 121 -11.59 -13.08 5.14
CA GLU A 121 -12.50 -12.19 5.86
C GLU A 121 -13.20 -11.21 4.92
N LEU A 122 -12.45 -10.53 4.05
CA LEU A 122 -13.00 -9.59 3.09
C LEU A 122 -13.98 -10.25 2.11
N ALA A 123 -13.75 -11.51 1.75
CA ALA A 123 -14.66 -12.29 0.90
C ALA A 123 -16.03 -12.57 1.55
N GLN A 124 -16.19 -12.31 2.85
CA GLN A 124 -17.44 -12.43 3.61
C GLN A 124 -18.06 -11.08 3.99
N GLU A 125 -17.47 -9.95 3.55
CA GLU A 125 -18.02 -8.62 3.82
C GLU A 125 -19.43 -8.46 3.22
N ALA A 126 -20.23 -7.62 3.87
CA ALA A 126 -21.58 -7.31 3.42
C ALA A 126 -21.58 -6.52 2.10
N ASP A 127 -20.51 -5.77 1.85
CA ASP A 127 -20.29 -5.03 0.61
C ASP A 127 -19.92 -6.01 -0.53
N PRO A 128 -20.81 -6.19 -1.54
CA PRO A 128 -20.61 -7.20 -2.57
C PRO A 128 -19.41 -6.92 -3.48
N GLU A 129 -19.03 -5.65 -3.67
CA GLU A 129 -17.89 -5.28 -4.51
C GLU A 129 -16.58 -5.65 -3.82
N ILE A 130 -16.42 -5.25 -2.54
CA ILE A 130 -15.28 -5.63 -1.71
C ILE A 130 -15.14 -7.16 -1.62
N ALA A 131 -16.25 -7.85 -1.36
CA ALA A 131 -16.26 -9.30 -1.26
C ALA A 131 -15.92 -9.97 -2.61
N GLY A 132 -16.45 -9.45 -3.72
CA GLY A 132 -16.18 -9.95 -5.07
C GLY A 132 -14.70 -9.81 -5.46
N TYR A 133 -14.08 -8.69 -5.11
CA TYR A 133 -12.65 -8.44 -5.28
C TYR A 133 -11.79 -9.44 -4.52
N ALA A 134 -12.07 -9.67 -3.25
CA ALA A 134 -11.33 -10.62 -2.44
C ALA A 134 -11.48 -12.06 -2.97
N ARG A 135 -12.70 -12.49 -3.30
CA ARG A 135 -12.97 -13.82 -3.89
C ARG A 135 -12.19 -14.03 -5.19
N ARG A 136 -12.11 -13.02 -6.06
CA ARG A 136 -11.35 -13.10 -7.32
C ARG A 136 -9.87 -13.41 -7.08
N ARG A 137 -9.27 -12.77 -6.07
CA ARG A 137 -7.86 -12.97 -5.71
C ARG A 137 -7.62 -14.31 -5.02
N LEU A 138 -8.55 -14.78 -4.20
CA LEU A 138 -8.49 -16.11 -3.60
C LEU A 138 -8.62 -17.23 -4.64
N ALA A 139 -9.55 -17.10 -5.60
CA ALA A 139 -9.80 -18.12 -6.62
C ALA A 139 -8.57 -18.40 -7.50
N ARG A 140 -7.67 -17.43 -7.66
CA ARG A 140 -6.46 -17.54 -8.47
C ARG A 140 -5.18 -17.55 -7.63
N TRP A 141 -5.30 -17.79 -6.32
CA TRP A 141 -4.21 -17.65 -5.38
C TRP A 141 -2.97 -18.46 -5.78
N ASP A 142 -3.17 -19.73 -6.12
CA ASP A 142 -2.09 -20.65 -6.49
C ASP A 142 -1.56 -20.40 -7.91
N GLU A 143 -2.45 -20.05 -8.86
CA GLU A 143 -2.07 -19.69 -10.24
C GLU A 143 -1.18 -18.45 -10.28
N GLU A 144 -1.41 -17.51 -9.37
CA GLU A 144 -0.71 -16.23 -9.31
C GLU A 144 0.53 -16.26 -8.40
N ARG A 145 1.02 -17.44 -8.00
CA ARG A 145 2.22 -17.59 -7.16
C ARG A 145 3.42 -16.78 -7.67
N GLY A 146 3.63 -16.68 -8.98
CA GLY A 146 4.73 -15.91 -9.56
C GLY A 146 4.65 -14.39 -9.35
N ARG A 147 3.50 -13.88 -8.90
CA ARG A 147 3.30 -12.46 -8.55
C ARG A 147 3.52 -12.17 -7.08
N LYS A 148 3.58 -13.20 -6.23
CA LYS A 148 3.67 -13.03 -4.79
C LYS A 148 5.08 -12.59 -4.38
N GLY A 149 5.18 -11.78 -3.33
CA GLY A 149 6.45 -11.38 -2.75
C GLY A 149 7.06 -12.43 -1.81
N ALA A 150 6.22 -13.34 -1.30
CA ALA A 150 6.57 -14.45 -0.42
C ALA A 150 6.59 -15.80 -1.16
#